data_AF-A0A8U0IFZ7-F1
#
_entry.id   AF-A0A8U0IFZ7-F1
#
_cell.length_a   1.000
_cell.length_b   1.000
_cell.length_c   1.000
_cell.angle_alpha   90.00
_cell.angle_beta   90.00
_cell.angle_gamma   90.00
#
_symmetry.space_group_name_H-M   'P 1'
#
loop_
_entity.id
_entity.type
_entity.pdbx_description
1 polymer ?
#
loop_
_entity_poly.entity_id
_entity_poly.type
_entity_poly.pdbx_seq_one_letter_code
_entity_poly.pdbx_strand_id
1 'polypeptide(L)'
;MSDYDDDRAERGLSVEPDTDDRERKWPGVAAVALFAVMAWLFVGAEFGEAAGFPDGPSITASIGYAMFNINAQNAVPSEGMLVVFEIIDLVLVAALVGAVMLARRDDGGEITSALRSDAVEQEPSPGEVVADGGTEPTDSTGGEQ
;
A
#
# COMPACT_ATOMS: atom_id res chain seq x y z
N MET A 1 -58.58 -0.95 -31.91
CA MET A 1 -57.90 -0.13 -30.88
C MET A 1 -58.20 -0.73 -29.51
N SER A 2 -57.71 -1.94 -29.26
CA SER A 2 -57.87 -2.68 -28.00
C SER A 2 -57.08 -3.98 -28.14
N ASP A 3 -55.77 -3.92 -27.90
CA ASP A 3 -54.89 -5.10 -27.77
C ASP A 3 -53.52 -4.63 -27.22
N TYR A 4 -53.53 -3.98 -26.05
CA TYR A 4 -52.29 -3.54 -25.40
C TYR A 4 -52.26 -3.78 -23.88
N ASP A 5 -53.19 -4.55 -23.33
CA ASP A 5 -53.38 -4.64 -21.87
C ASP A 5 -53.15 -6.03 -21.24
N ASP A 6 -52.57 -7.01 -21.96
CA ASP A 6 -52.48 -8.40 -21.44
C ASP A 6 -51.07 -8.92 -21.08
N ASP A 7 -49.99 -8.15 -21.31
CA ASP A 7 -48.60 -8.64 -21.06
C ASP A 7 -48.00 -8.20 -19.71
N ARG A 8 -48.80 -7.66 -18.79
CA ARG A 8 -48.33 -7.10 -17.51
C ARG A 8 -48.38 -8.08 -16.32
N ALA A 9 -48.83 -9.32 -16.51
CA ALA A 9 -49.14 -10.22 -15.40
C ALA A 9 -48.04 -11.22 -14.99
N GLU A 10 -46.94 -11.38 -15.76
CA GLU A 10 -46.00 -12.50 -15.51
C GLU A 10 -44.62 -12.11 -14.94
N ARG A 11 -44.41 -10.88 -14.47
CA ARG A 11 -43.17 -10.53 -13.76
C ARG A 11 -43.23 -10.90 -12.28
N GLY A 12 -43.38 -12.20 -12.01
CA GLY A 12 -43.02 -12.81 -10.74
C GLY A 12 -41.51 -12.78 -10.57
N LEU A 13 -41.02 -11.68 -10.01
CA LEU A 13 -39.64 -11.49 -9.57
C LEU A 13 -39.33 -12.48 -8.44
N SER A 14 -38.86 -13.68 -8.77
CA SER A 14 -38.12 -14.52 -7.83
C SER A 14 -36.76 -13.86 -7.61
N VAL A 15 -36.68 -13.00 -6.59
CA VAL A 15 -35.42 -12.55 -6.02
C VAL A 15 -34.81 -13.76 -5.33
N GLU A 16 -33.96 -14.47 -6.05
CA GLU A 16 -33.08 -15.45 -5.46
C GLU A 16 -32.12 -14.67 -4.54
N PRO A 17 -31.98 -15.05 -3.26
CA PRO A 17 -31.06 -14.37 -2.36
C PRO A 17 -29.64 -14.59 -2.88
N ASP A 18 -29.08 -13.54 -3.49
CA ASP A 18 -27.71 -13.48 -3.96
C ASP A 18 -26.75 -13.77 -2.78
N THR A 19 -26.11 -14.94 -2.83
CA THR A 19 -25.23 -15.43 -1.76
C THR A 19 -23.82 -14.81 -1.77
N ASP A 20 -23.53 -13.89 -2.69
CA ASP A 20 -22.19 -13.29 -2.89
C ASP A 20 -21.71 -12.35 -1.78
N ASP A 21 -22.57 -11.96 -0.83
CA ASP A 21 -22.19 -11.06 0.26
C ASP A 21 -21.27 -11.70 1.32
N ARG A 22 -21.22 -13.03 1.40
CA ARG A 22 -20.37 -13.72 2.37
C ARG A 22 -18.91 -13.76 1.94
N GLU A 23 -18.60 -13.69 0.65
CA GLU A 23 -17.22 -13.81 0.14
C GLU A 23 -16.40 -12.53 0.31
N ARG A 24 -17.04 -11.36 0.41
CA ARG A 24 -16.36 -10.05 0.58
C ARG A 24 -15.84 -9.77 2.00
N LYS A 25 -16.31 -10.48 3.03
CA LYS A 25 -15.99 -10.17 4.45
C LYS A 25 -14.76 -10.91 4.97
N TRP A 26 -14.30 -11.94 4.25
CA TRP A 26 -13.17 -12.78 4.64
C TRP A 26 -11.85 -12.04 4.87
N PRO A 27 -11.42 -11.06 4.05
CA PRO A 27 -10.16 -10.36 4.33
C PRO A 27 -10.23 -9.51 5.62
N GLY A 28 -11.37 -8.91 5.92
CA GLY A 28 -11.58 -8.19 7.19
C GLY A 28 -11.53 -9.10 8.40
N VAL A 29 -12.15 -10.28 8.31
CA VAL A 29 -12.10 -11.31 9.36
C VAL A 29 -10.67 -11.82 9.56
N ALA A 30 -9.92 -12.04 8.49
CA ALA A 30 -8.52 -12.47 8.57
C ALA A 30 -7.64 -11.42 9.30
N ALA A 31 -7.84 -10.13 9.03
CA ALA A 31 -7.13 -9.06 9.72
C ALA A 31 -7.45 -9.02 11.23
N VAL A 32 -8.73 -9.16 11.61
CA VAL A 32 -9.15 -9.19 13.03
C VAL A 32 -8.59 -10.43 13.73
N ALA A 33 -8.59 -11.58 13.06
CA ALA A 33 -8.01 -12.81 13.60
C ALA A 33 -6.50 -12.67 13.84
N LEU A 34 -5.75 -12.12 12.86
CA LEU A 34 -4.32 -11.85 13.00
C LEU A 34 -4.05 -10.87 14.16
N PHE A 35 -4.86 -9.82 14.28
CA PHE A 35 -4.76 -8.86 15.39
C PHE A 35 -4.94 -9.54 16.75
N ALA A 36 -5.96 -10.39 16.90
CA ALA A 36 -6.19 -11.12 18.15
C ALA A 36 -5.03 -12.05 18.51
N VAL A 37 -4.43 -12.72 17.52
CA VAL A 37 -3.23 -13.54 17.70
C VAL A 37 -2.05 -12.69 18.17
N MET A 38 -1.77 -11.57 17.51
CA MET A 38 -0.67 -10.67 17.91
C MET A 38 -0.88 -10.10 19.32
N ALA A 39 -2.10 -9.70 19.66
CA ALA A 39 -2.45 -9.22 20.99
C ALA A 39 -2.22 -10.30 22.06
N TRP A 40 -2.61 -11.55 21.78
CA TRP A 40 -2.33 -12.67 22.68
C TRP A 40 -0.83 -12.86 22.89
N LEU A 41 -0.04 -12.86 21.81
CA LEU A 41 1.41 -13.05 21.88
C LEU A 41 2.07 -11.96 22.74
N PHE A 42 1.64 -10.71 22.62
CA PHE A 42 2.20 -9.61 23.42
C PHE A 42 1.82 -9.69 24.89
N VAL A 43 0.59 -10.10 25.22
CA VAL A 43 0.16 -10.26 26.62
C VAL A 43 0.82 -11.48 27.27
N GLY A 44 1.02 -12.55 26.51
CA GLY A 44 1.67 -13.77 26.97
C GLY A 44 3.19 -13.74 26.92
N ALA A 45 3.81 -12.68 26.38
CA ALA A 45 5.25 -12.57 26.31
C ALA A 45 5.84 -12.24 27.69
N GLU A 46 6.54 -13.21 28.28
CA GLU A 46 7.35 -12.98 29.47
C GLU A 46 8.76 -12.59 29.04
N PHE A 47 9.19 -11.39 29.45
CA PHE A 47 10.58 -10.97 29.30
C PHE A 47 11.29 -11.23 30.64
N GLY A 48 12.45 -11.91 30.58
CA GLY A 48 13.31 -12.08 31.76
C GLY A 48 14.00 -10.78 32.17
N GLU A 49 14.93 -10.88 33.12
CA GLU A 49 15.77 -9.75 33.53
C GLU A 49 16.48 -9.13 32.31
N ALA A 50 16.47 -7.80 32.20
CA ALA A 50 17.07 -7.10 31.08
C ALA A 50 18.60 -7.23 31.11
N ALA A 51 19.13 -8.18 30.33
CA ALA A 51 20.56 -8.30 30.10
C ALA A 51 20.97 -7.28 29.02
N GLY A 52 21.66 -6.21 29.42
CA GLY A 52 22.29 -5.28 28.49
C GLY A 52 23.46 -5.93 27.75
N PHE A 53 23.84 -5.38 26.60
CA PHE A 53 25.04 -5.80 25.90
C PHE A 53 26.29 -5.15 26.54
N PRO A 54 27.42 -5.86 26.61
CA PRO A 54 28.69 -5.28 27.06
C PRO A 54 29.11 -4.10 26.17
N ASP A 55 29.81 -3.13 26.75
CA ASP A 55 30.47 -2.07 25.97
C ASP A 55 31.45 -2.69 24.96
N GLY A 56 31.31 -2.35 23.67
CA GLY A 56 32.16 -2.89 22.60
C GLY A 56 31.48 -2.93 21.22
N PRO A 57 31.21 -4.12 20.65
CA PRO A 57 30.58 -4.26 19.33
C PRO A 57 29.22 -3.57 19.22
N SER A 58 28.99 -2.81 18.14
CA SER A 58 27.65 -2.34 17.81
C SER A 58 26.78 -3.54 17.44
N ILE A 59 25.72 -3.78 18.22
CA ILE A 59 24.76 -4.86 17.98
C ILE A 59 24.04 -4.65 16.66
N THR A 60 23.60 -3.43 16.39
CA THR A 60 22.96 -3.07 15.12
C THR A 60 23.89 -3.35 13.93
N ALA A 61 25.18 -3.00 14.04
CA ALA A 61 26.15 -3.29 12.99
C ALA A 61 26.36 -4.81 12.83
N SER A 62 26.48 -5.54 13.94
CA SER A 62 26.66 -6.99 13.95
C SER A 62 25.50 -7.72 13.29
N ILE A 63 24.26 -7.29 13.56
CA ILE A 63 23.05 -7.81 12.89
C ILE A 63 23.12 -7.53 11.38
N GLY A 64 23.50 -6.31 10.97
CA GLY A 64 23.66 -5.97 9.56
C GLY A 64 24.72 -6.83 8.87
N TYR A 65 25.86 -7.07 9.52
CA TYR A 65 26.91 -7.95 9.01
C TYR A 65 26.44 -9.40 8.88
N ALA A 66 25.68 -9.91 9.85
CA ALA A 66 25.08 -11.25 9.80
C ALA A 66 24.10 -11.39 8.62
N MET A 67 23.26 -10.38 8.38
CA MET A 67 22.27 -10.38 7.29
C MET A 67 22.91 -10.48 5.91
N PHE A 68 24.08 -9.88 5.71
CA PHE A 68 24.81 -9.93 4.43
C PHE A 68 25.97 -10.93 4.40
N ASN A 69 26.11 -11.76 5.44
CA ASN A 69 27.20 -12.73 5.58
C ASN A 69 28.60 -12.09 5.48
N ILE A 70 28.77 -10.90 6.08
CA ILE A 70 30.03 -10.13 6.10
C ILE A 70 30.79 -10.45 7.39
N ASN A 71 32.08 -10.78 7.26
CA ASN A 71 32.96 -11.01 8.42
C ASN A 71 33.68 -9.71 8.83
N ALA A 72 33.19 -9.05 9.89
CA ALA A 72 33.75 -7.80 10.39
C ALA A 72 34.52 -8.00 11.71
N GLN A 73 35.66 -7.30 11.85
CA GLN A 73 36.61 -7.51 12.95
C GLN A 73 36.06 -7.17 14.34
N ASN A 74 35.07 -6.26 14.44
CA ASN A 74 34.47 -5.82 15.69
C ASN A 74 32.98 -6.21 15.79
N ALA A 75 32.56 -7.27 15.10
CA ALA A 75 31.19 -7.78 15.17
C ALA A 75 31.05 -8.87 16.24
N VAL A 76 29.87 -8.95 16.83
CA VAL A 76 29.48 -10.10 17.66
C VAL A 76 29.44 -11.35 16.76
N PRO A 77 30.07 -12.47 17.14
CA PRO A 77 29.99 -13.71 16.37
C PRO A 77 28.54 -14.19 16.22
N SER A 78 28.13 -14.46 14.99
CA SER A 78 26.78 -14.92 14.66
C SER A 78 26.78 -15.76 13.39
N GLU A 79 25.72 -16.54 13.20
CA GLU A 79 25.47 -17.25 11.94
C GLU A 79 25.06 -16.27 10.83
N GLY A 80 25.40 -16.61 9.58
CA GLY A 80 25.00 -15.83 8.41
C GLY A 80 23.51 -16.00 8.13
N MET A 81 22.81 -14.88 7.93
CA MET A 81 21.36 -14.83 7.70
C MET A 81 20.98 -14.38 6.28
N LEU A 82 21.91 -14.49 5.33
CA LEU A 82 21.70 -14.07 3.95
C LEU A 82 20.46 -14.71 3.31
N VAL A 83 20.25 -16.00 3.55
CA VAL A 83 19.08 -16.72 3.02
C VAL A 83 17.78 -16.17 3.60
N VAL A 84 17.76 -15.83 4.89
CA VAL A 84 16.58 -15.26 5.54
C VAL A 84 16.30 -13.85 5.01
N PHE A 85 17.35 -13.04 4.85
CA PHE A 85 17.24 -11.72 4.24
C PHE A 85 16.64 -11.79 2.83
N GLU A 86 17.13 -12.72 2.00
CA GLU A 86 16.63 -12.93 0.63
C GLU A 86 15.16 -13.38 0.62
N ILE A 87 14.76 -14.27 1.52
CA ILE A 87 13.35 -14.69 1.62
C ILE A 87 12.45 -13.51 1.97
N ILE A 88 12.87 -12.66 2.90
CA ILE A 88 12.12 -11.45 3.26
C ILE A 88 12.02 -10.51 2.06
N ASP A 89 13.09 -10.30 1.32
CA ASP A 89 13.07 -9.48 0.10
C ASP A 89 12.04 -10.01 -0.92
N LEU A 90 12.07 -11.30 -1.22
CA LEU A 90 11.10 -11.94 -2.12
C LEU A 90 9.65 -11.77 -1.63
N VAL A 91 9.42 -11.91 -0.32
CA VAL A 91 8.09 -11.70 0.27
C VAL A 91 7.65 -10.25 0.16
N LEU A 92 8.54 -9.29 0.42
CA LEU A 92 8.25 -7.86 0.31
C LEU A 92 7.92 -7.47 -1.15
N VAL A 93 8.66 -8.00 -2.12
CA VAL A 93 8.37 -7.80 -3.54
C VAL A 93 7.00 -8.39 -3.91
N ALA A 94 6.73 -9.62 -3.49
CA ALA A 94 5.43 -10.27 -3.76
C ALA A 94 4.26 -9.51 -3.10
N ALA A 95 4.44 -9.03 -1.87
CA ALA A 95 3.46 -8.23 -1.15
C ALA A 95 3.21 -6.89 -1.85
N LEU A 96 4.26 -6.23 -2.34
CA LEU A 96 4.14 -4.99 -3.11
C LEU A 96 3.34 -5.23 -4.40
N VAL A 97 3.67 -6.28 -5.15
CA VAL A 97 2.93 -6.65 -6.37
C VAL A 97 1.46 -6.95 -6.03
N GLY A 98 1.21 -7.71 -4.96
CA GLY A 98 -0.14 -8.01 -4.48
C GLY A 98 -0.92 -6.77 -4.08
N ALA A 99 -0.28 -5.83 -3.37
CA ALA A 99 -0.88 -4.56 -2.98
C ALA A 99 -1.22 -3.70 -4.21
N VAL A 100 -0.33 -3.63 -5.20
CA VAL A 100 -0.57 -2.90 -6.46
C VAL A 100 -1.70 -3.55 -7.26
N MET A 101 -1.72 -4.88 -7.38
CA MET A 101 -2.80 -5.60 -8.06
C MET A 101 -4.15 -5.39 -7.36
N LEU A 102 -4.18 -5.40 -6.03
CA LEU A 102 -5.40 -5.19 -5.25
C LEU A 102 -5.87 -3.73 -5.32
N ALA A 103 -4.94 -2.77 -5.34
CA ALA A 103 -5.26 -1.35 -5.48
C ALA A 103 -5.82 -1.02 -6.87
N ARG A 104 -5.43 -1.80 -7.90
CA ARG A 104 -5.91 -1.64 -9.25
C ARG A 104 -7.30 -2.25 -9.38
N ARG A 105 -8.33 -1.43 -9.16
CA ARG A 105 -9.73 -1.80 -9.38
C ARG A 105 -10.09 -1.61 -10.84
N ASP A 106 -10.67 -2.64 -11.45
CA ASP A 106 -11.20 -2.59 -12.80
C ASP A 106 -12.72 -2.41 -12.69
N ASP A 107 -13.20 -1.17 -12.77
CA ASP A 107 -14.63 -0.89 -12.79
C ASP A 107 -15.05 -0.74 -14.27
N GLY A 108 -15.64 -1.79 -14.84
CA GLY A 108 -16.27 -1.74 -16.16
C GLY A 108 -15.33 -1.86 -17.37
N GLY A 109 -14.10 -2.35 -17.19
CA GLY A 109 -13.12 -2.50 -18.29
C GLY A 109 -12.24 -1.27 -18.51
N GLU A 110 -12.38 -0.26 -17.65
CA GLU A 110 -11.49 0.89 -17.58
C GLU A 110 -10.70 0.85 -16.27
N ILE A 111 -9.37 0.80 -16.38
CA ILE A 111 -8.48 0.77 -15.22
C ILE A 111 -8.47 2.16 -14.56
N THR A 112 -9.27 2.32 -13.51
CA THR A 112 -9.30 3.55 -12.71
C THR A 112 -8.25 3.46 -11.60
N SER A 113 -7.22 4.32 -11.65
CA SER A 113 -6.28 4.47 -10.54
C SER A 113 -6.83 5.49 -9.53
N ALA A 114 -6.82 5.17 -8.24
CA ALA A 114 -7.33 6.04 -7.18
C ALA A 114 -6.63 7.42 -7.08
N LEU A 115 -5.48 7.60 -7.74
CA LEU A 115 -4.80 8.90 -7.84
C LEU A 115 -5.33 9.79 -8.99
N ARG A 116 -6.23 9.29 -9.84
CA ARG A 116 -6.70 9.98 -11.05
C ARG A 116 -8.22 10.24 -11.02
N SER A 117 -8.75 10.68 -9.89
CA SER A 117 -10.17 11.02 -9.81
C SER A 117 -10.49 12.48 -10.15
N ASP A 118 -9.52 13.40 -10.12
CA ASP A 118 -9.85 14.84 -10.13
C ASP A 118 -9.04 15.69 -11.13
N ALA A 119 -8.33 15.08 -12.09
CA ALA A 119 -7.79 15.83 -13.23
C ALA A 119 -8.89 15.97 -14.29
N VAL A 120 -9.81 16.89 -14.01
CA VAL A 120 -10.85 17.36 -14.93
C VAL A 120 -10.25 17.54 -16.32
N GLU A 121 -10.92 16.94 -17.31
CA GLU A 121 -10.73 17.19 -18.72
C GLU A 121 -10.68 18.70 -18.99
N GLN A 122 -9.48 19.23 -19.19
CA GLN A 122 -9.32 20.47 -19.93
C GLN A 122 -8.79 20.05 -21.29
N GLU A 123 -9.73 19.76 -22.19
CA GLU A 123 -9.46 19.70 -23.63
C GLU A 123 -8.62 20.93 -23.99
N PRO A 124 -7.35 20.76 -24.43
CA PRO A 124 -6.56 21.90 -24.85
C PRO A 124 -7.21 22.45 -26.11
N SER A 125 -7.81 23.64 -26.00
CA SER A 125 -8.22 24.40 -27.18
C SER A 125 -6.99 24.54 -28.08
N PRO A 126 -7.06 24.17 -29.37
CA PRO A 126 -5.91 24.23 -30.27
C PRO A 126 -5.37 25.67 -30.36
N GLY A 127 -4.32 25.97 -29.60
CA GLY A 127 -3.65 27.27 -29.62
C GLY A 127 -3.03 27.76 -28.31
N GLU A 128 -3.31 27.15 -27.16
CA GLU A 128 -2.76 27.64 -25.89
C GLU A 128 -1.42 26.98 -25.55
N VAL A 129 -0.34 27.64 -25.94
CA VAL A 129 1.00 27.39 -25.41
C VAL A 129 1.16 28.13 -24.09
N VAL A 130 1.04 27.39 -22.98
CA VAL A 130 1.34 27.91 -21.64
C VAL A 130 2.86 27.93 -21.45
N ALA A 131 3.45 29.12 -21.61
CA ALA A 131 4.82 29.41 -21.19
C ALA A 131 4.75 30.18 -19.86
N ASP A 132 4.69 29.47 -18.75
CA ASP A 132 4.88 30.06 -17.41
C ASP A 132 6.37 30.02 -17.09
N GLY A 133 7.07 31.09 -17.50
CA GLY A 133 8.50 31.25 -17.36
C GLY A 133 8.86 32.51 -16.59
N GLY A 134 8.70 32.47 -15.26
CA GLY A 134 9.53 33.22 -14.32
C GLY A 134 9.11 34.67 -14.03
N THR A 135 8.75 34.91 -12.78
CA THR A 135 8.57 36.24 -12.20
C THR A 135 9.89 37.00 -12.12
N GLU A 136 10.05 38.10 -12.85
CA GLU A 136 11.09 39.08 -12.53
C GLU A 136 10.64 39.95 -11.34
N PRO A 137 11.45 40.06 -10.27
CA PRO A 137 11.21 41.01 -9.20
C PRO A 137 11.39 42.43 -9.75
N THR A 138 10.37 43.27 -9.62
CA THR A 138 10.53 44.71 -9.88
C THR A 138 11.39 45.30 -8.77
N ASP A 139 12.68 45.46 -9.06
CA ASP A 139 13.58 46.18 -8.16
C ASP A 139 13.18 47.67 -8.16
N SER A 140 12.98 48.18 -6.96
CA SER A 140 12.53 49.53 -6.71
C SER A 140 13.74 50.37 -6.33
N THR A 141 13.80 51.59 -6.88
CA THR A 141 14.45 52.78 -6.29
C THR A 141 15.94 53.02 -6.60
N GLY A 142 16.16 54.18 -7.23
CA GLY A 142 17.42 54.94 -7.30
C GLY A 142 17.35 55.84 -8.53
N GLY A 143 17.03 57.14 -8.44
CA GLY A 143 17.95 58.18 -7.97
C GLY A 143 19.08 58.40 -9.00
N GLU A 144 19.47 59.57 -9.48
CA GLU A 144 19.25 60.97 -9.13
C GLU A 144 19.78 61.82 -10.31
N GLN A 145 19.35 63.09 -10.36
CA GLN A 145 19.97 64.29 -11.01
C GLN A 145 19.78 64.53 -12.51
#